data_AF-A0A401G0X2-F1
#
_entry.id   AF-A0A401G0X2-F1
#
_cell.length_a   1.000
_cell.length_b   1.000
_cell.length_c   1.000
_cell.angle_alpha   90.00
_cell.angle_beta   90.00
_cell.angle_gamma   90.00
#
_symmetry.space_group_name_H-M   'P 1'
#
loop_
_entity.id
_entity.type
_entity.pdbx_description
1 polymer ?
#
loop_
_entity_poly.entity_id
_entity_poly.type
_entity_poly.pdbx_seq_one_letter_code
_entity_poly.pdbx_strand_id
1 'polypeptide(L)' 'MHPACDMLKNVRFAGNLIPHSFYKHIRRESGTTDFEGVGIMSDILYHYRPAEIRDRKTGRITGYRQKFRGDKFQV' A
#
# COMPACT_ATOMS: atom_id res chain seq x y z
N MET A 1 8.94 -11.29 7.44
CA MET A 1 8.12 -10.21 6.86
C MET A 1 7.51 -10.74 5.58
N HIS A 2 6.24 -10.47 5.27
CA HIS A 2 5.65 -10.94 4.02
C HIS A 2 6.43 -10.42 2.80
N PRO A 3 6.69 -11.22 1.74
CA PRO A 3 7.47 -10.79 0.58
C PRO A 3 6.94 -9.50 -0.06
N ALA A 4 5.62 -9.35 -0.18
CA ALA A 4 5.02 -8.12 -0.71
C ALA A 4 5.36 -6.87 0.10
N CYS A 5 5.45 -6.97 1.44
CA CYS A 5 5.89 -5.85 2.27
C CYS A 5 7.34 -5.46 1.97
N ASP A 6 8.19 -6.43 1.59
CA ASP A 6 9.61 -6.22 1.34
C ASP A 6 9.84 -5.43 0.06
N MET A 7 9.11 -5.81 -0.99
CA MET A 7 9.09 -5.12 -2.28
C MET A 7 8.62 -3.66 -2.15
N LEU A 8 7.76 -3.37 -1.17
CA LEU A 8 7.15 -2.05 -0.98
C LEU A 8 7.94 -1.10 -0.06
N LYS A 9 9.03 -1.53 0.59
CA LYS A 9 9.78 -0.71 1.58
C LYS A 9 10.26 0.63 1.04
N ASN A 10 10.68 0.69 -0.22
CA ASN A 10 11.25 1.89 -0.83
C ASN A 10 10.27 2.62 -1.75
N VAL A 11 9.01 2.17 -1.81
CA VAL A 11 8.00 2.80 -2.65
C VAL A 11 7.37 3.95 -1.87
N ARG A 12 7.56 5.17 -2.38
CA ARG A 12 6.90 6.36 -1.83
C ARG A 12 5.43 6.41 -2.27
N PHE A 13 4.55 6.10 -1.34
CA PHE A 13 3.13 6.41 -1.45
C PHE A 13 2.89 7.80 -0.83
N ALA A 14 2.39 8.73 -1.63
CA ALA A 14 2.04 10.06 -1.14
C ALA A 14 0.78 9.99 -0.27
N GLY A 15 0.93 10.20 1.04
CA GLY A 15 -0.17 10.29 2.00
C GLY A 15 -0.86 8.96 2.34
N ASN A 16 -2.12 9.07 2.80
CA ASN A 16 -3.05 7.96 3.08
C ASN A 16 -3.96 7.64 1.87
N LEU A 17 -3.71 8.27 0.71
CA LEU A 17 -4.57 8.19 -0.46
C LEU A 17 -4.24 7.00 -1.36
N ILE A 18 -5.29 6.53 -2.03
CA ILE A 18 -5.23 5.60 -3.15
C ILE A 18 -4.27 6.15 -4.21
N PRO A 19 -3.29 5.36 -4.70
CA PRO A 19 -2.42 5.82 -5.77
C PRO A 19 -3.23 6.25 -6.99
N HIS A 20 -3.05 7.50 -7.46
CA HIS A 20 -3.76 8.01 -8.63
C HIS A 20 -3.54 7.15 -9.89
N SER A 21 -2.40 6.45 -9.95
CA SER A 21 -2.10 5.49 -11.00
C SER A 21 -3.15 4.37 -11.08
N PHE A 22 -3.81 3.99 -9.99
CA PHE A 22 -4.81 2.92 -10.00
C PHE A 22 -5.99 3.28 -10.89
N TYR A 23 -6.52 4.51 -10.81
CA TYR A 23 -7.63 4.96 -11.66
C TYR A 23 -7.30 4.97 -13.16
N LYS A 24 -6.00 5.10 -13.50
CA LYS A 24 -5.52 5.07 -14.88
C LYS A 24 -5.34 3.65 -15.42
N HIS A 25 -4.90 2.70 -14.59
CA HIS A 25 -4.51 1.36 -15.05
C HIS A 25 -5.56 0.29 -14.77
N ILE A 26 -6.42 0.49 -13.76
CA ILE A 26 -7.49 -0.45 -13.41
C ILE A 26 -8.76 0.03 -14.13
N ARG A 27 -8.99 -0.54 -15.32
CA ARG A 27 -10.06 -0.13 -16.24
C ARG A 27 -10.94 -1.33 -16.57
N ARG A 28 -12.22 -1.07 -16.80
CA ARG A 28 -13.17 -2.04 -17.36
C ARG A 28 -12.88 -2.24 -18.85
N GLU A 29 -13.41 -3.31 -19.43
CA GLU A 29 -13.31 -3.56 -20.89
C GLU A 29 -13.88 -2.41 -21.72
N SER A 30 -14.89 -1.70 -21.20
CA SER A 30 -15.45 -0.49 -21.79
C SER A 30 -14.50 0.72 -21.80
N GLY A 31 -13.33 0.61 -21.18
CA GLY A 31 -12.33 1.67 -21.09
C GLY A 31 -12.58 2.67 -19.96
N THR A 32 -13.66 2.58 -19.19
CA THR A 32 -13.89 3.41 -17.99
C THR A 32 -13.14 2.87 -16.77
N THR A 33 -12.98 3.69 -15.72
CA THR A 33 -12.32 3.22 -14.49
C THR A 33 -13.13 2.13 -13.81
N ASP A 34 -12.45 1.06 -13.37
CA ASP A 34 -13.07 0.10 -12.47
C ASP A 34 -12.84 0.51 -11.01
N PHE A 35 -13.81 1.23 -10.45
CA PHE A 35 -13.73 1.73 -9.08
C PHE A 35 -13.71 0.62 -8.02
N GLU A 36 -14.35 -0.52 -8.27
CA GLU A 36 -14.37 -1.66 -7.34
C GLU A 36 -12.97 -2.29 -7.26
N GLY A 37 -12.35 -2.56 -8.41
CA GLY A 37 -10.97 -3.04 -8.49
C GLY A 37 -9.97 -2.06 -7.85
N VAL A 38 -10.16 -0.75 -8.04
CA VAL A 38 -9.35 0.27 -7.39
C VAL A 38 -9.49 0.21 -5.86
N GLY A 39 -10.71 0.02 -5.34
CA GLY A 39 -10.97 -0.14 -3.91
C GLY A 39 -10.26 -1.36 -3.34
N ILE A 40 -10.48 -2.54 -3.93
CA ILE A 40 -9.86 -3.80 -3.50
C ILE A 40 -8.33 -3.69 -3.50
N MET A 41 -7.74 -3.16 -4.58
CA MET A 41 -6.29 -2.97 -4.67
C MET A 41 -5.75 -2.01 -3.63
N SER A 42 -6.54 -1.00 -3.24
CA SER A 42 -6.16 -0.05 -2.19
C SER A 42 -6.13 -0.70 -0.82
N ASP A 43 -7.09 -1.59 -0.52
CA ASP A 43 -7.12 -2.33 0.74
C ASP A 43 -5.97 -3.34 0.84
N ILE A 44 -5.68 -4.05 -0.25
CA ILE A 44 -4.50 -4.92 -0.35
C ILE A 44 -3.23 -4.10 -0.10
N LEU A 45 -3.07 -2.97 -0.81
CA LEU A 45 -1.91 -2.11 -0.66
C LEU A 45 -1.78 -1.59 0.79
N TYR A 46 -2.89 -1.22 1.43
CA TYR A 46 -2.86 -0.77 2.81
C TYR A 46 -2.31 -1.83 3.77
N HIS A 47 -2.73 -3.08 3.60
CA HIS A 47 -2.28 -4.22 4.43
C HIS A 47 -0.80 -4.54 4.23
N TYR A 48 -0.34 -4.50 2.98
CA TYR A 48 1.02 -4.88 2.64
C TYR A 48 2.01 -3.71 2.65
N ARG A 49 1.57 -2.45 2.73
CA ARG A 49 2.46 -1.30 2.89
C ARG A 49 3.18 -1.40 4.25
N PRO A 50 4.53 -1.49 4.26
CA PRO A 50 5.26 -1.52 5.52
C PRO A 50 5.08 -0.20 6.28
N ALA A 51 4.93 -0.28 7.60
CA ALA A 51 4.95 0.88 8.46
C ALA A 51 6.39 1.35 8.67
N GLU A 52 6.63 2.63 8.42
CA GLU A 52 7.91 3.28 8.70
C GLU A 52 8.11 3.39 10.22
N ILE A 53 9.25 2.91 10.71
CA ILE A 53 9.72 3.20 12.06
C ILE A 53 10.53 4.49 11.94
N ARG A 54 10.11 5.53 12.64
CA ARG A 54 10.78 6.82 12.64
C ARG A 54 11.36 7.13 14.02
N ASP A 55 12.57 7.67 14.04
CA ASP A 55 13.18 8.20 15.24
C ASP A 55 12.38 9.40 15.75
N ARG A 56 12.02 9.40 17.04
CA ARG A 56 11.13 10.41 17.61
C ARG A 56 11.75 11.81 17.68
N LYS A 57 13.08 11.91 17.79
CA LYS A 57 13.80 13.19 17.94
C LYS A 57 14.14 13.82 16.59
N THR A 58 14.47 13.01 15.60
CA THR A 58 14.98 13.46 14.28
C THR A 58 13.96 13.29 13.15
N GLY A 59 12.92 12.50 13.34
CA GLY A 59 11.92 12.17 12.31
C GLY A 59 12.45 11.27 11.18
N ARG A 60 13.72 10.84 11.25
CA ARG A 60 14.34 9.99 10.24
C ARG A 60 13.77 8.57 10.29
N ILE A 61 13.60 7.96 9.12
CA ILE A 61 13.20 6.56 9.01
C ILE A 61 14.39 5.71 9.46
N THR A 62 14.21 4.93 10.53
CA THR A 62 15.22 4.02 11.09
C THR A 62 14.96 2.56 10.72
N GLY A 63 13.80 2.27 10.14
CA GLY A 63 13.48 0.93 9.65
C GLY A 63 12.05 0.78 9.16
N TYR A 64 11.68 -0.45 8.84
CA TYR A 64 10.35 -0.83 8.37
C TYR A 64 9.84 -2.03 9.15
N ARG A 65 8.54 -2.03 9.46
CA ARG A 65 7.86 -3.20 10.03
C ARG A 65 6.57 -3.53 9.28
N GLN A 66 6.21 -4.79 9.26
CA GLN A 66 4.88 -5.20 8.82
C GLN A 66 3.83 -4.72 9.83
N LYS A 67 2.71 -4.21 9.33
CA LYS A 67 1.62 -3.71 10.19
C LYS A 67 0.91 -4.83 10.93
N PHE A 68 0.63 -5.94 10.25
CA PHE A 68 -0.16 -7.05 10.76
C PHE A 68 0.68 -8.33 10.86
N ARG A 69 0.41 -9.16 11.87
CA ARG A 69 1.12 -10.42 12.08
C ARG A 69 0.48 -11.52 11.22
N GLY A 70 1.26 -12.15 10.36
CA GLY A 70 0.78 -13.16 9.41
C GLY A 70 0.11 -12.53 8.19
N ASP A 71 -0.47 -13.37 7.32
CA ASP A 71 -1.40 -12.90 6.29
C ASP A 71 -2.79 -12.76 6.94
N LYS A 72 -3.22 -11.52 7.12
CA LYS A 72 -4.50 -11.16 7.73
C LYS A 72 -5.34 -10.31 6.78
N PHE A 73 -5.09 -10.41 5.49
CA PHE A 73 -5.97 -9.76 4.53
C PHE A 73 -7.34 -10.44 4.62
N GLN A 74 -8.34 -9.71 5.12
CA GLN A 74 -9.74 -10.13 5.17
C GLN A 74 -10.53 -9.10 4.38
N VAL A 75 -11.09 -9.55 3.26
CA VAL A 75 -12.05 -8.81 2.42
C VAL A 75 -13.45 -9.25 2.77
#